data_AF-A0A523MHZ1-F1
#
_entry.id   AF-A0A523MHZ1-F1
#
_cell.length_a   1.000
_cell.length_b   1.000
_cell.length_c   1.000
_cell.angle_alpha   90.00
_cell.angle_beta   90.00
_cell.angle_gamma   90.00
#
_symmetry.space_group_name_H-M   'P 1'
#
loop_
_entity.id
_entity.type
_entity.pdbx_description
1 polymer ?
#
loop_
_entity_poly.entity_id
_entity_poly.type
_entity_poly.pdbx_seq_one_letter_code
_entity_poly.pdbx_strand_id
1 'polypeptide(L)'
;MLTRCALILLLAIPGVVLADAGNGDFMGYQLGDQYQRGRDTRQQTSTTGNLLISAEQPVKPGDIAEVTLLATAETLTIGYIGASQWLATEAEAREMGRRYFELLQAKYPDWPYGWEVMDARMNVVEVNFNSAPYNLRLRLTEDQHEGENMWRFSMTLGWLPGSAEEEAWRNQAIDEQIAEKLDTRQELLKKSDVRGL
;
A
#
# COMPACT_ATOMS: atom_id res chain seq x y z
N MET A 1 33.70 -48.86 -5.29
CA MET A 1 33.52 -47.51 -5.87
C MET A 1 32.40 -46.83 -5.10
N LEU A 2 32.75 -45.75 -4.39
CA LEU A 2 31.81 -44.92 -3.64
C LEU A 2 30.98 -44.09 -4.63
N THR A 3 29.67 -44.26 -4.64
CA THR A 3 28.77 -43.29 -5.27
C THR A 3 27.99 -42.59 -4.17
N ARG A 4 28.50 -41.42 -3.78
CA ARG A 4 27.82 -40.42 -2.97
C ARG A 4 26.61 -39.93 -3.75
N CYS A 5 25.40 -40.37 -3.41
CA CYS A 5 24.20 -39.63 -3.77
C CYS A 5 23.98 -38.57 -2.69
N ALA A 6 24.46 -37.36 -2.95
CA ALA A 6 24.14 -36.19 -2.17
C ALA A 6 22.63 -35.93 -2.29
N LEU A 7 21.91 -36.17 -1.20
CA LEU A 7 20.52 -35.78 -1.04
C LEU A 7 20.50 -34.25 -0.91
N ILE A 8 20.29 -33.55 -2.02
CA ILE A 8 20.05 -32.11 -2.01
C ILE A 8 18.67 -31.93 -1.38
N LEU A 9 18.65 -31.40 -0.15
CA LEU A 9 17.46 -30.87 0.51
C LEU A 9 16.81 -29.84 -0.43
N LEU A 10 15.71 -30.22 -1.08
CA LEU A 10 14.72 -29.25 -1.53
C LEU A 10 14.08 -28.67 -0.27
N LEU A 11 14.58 -27.51 0.17
CA LEU A 11 13.84 -26.59 1.00
C LEU A 11 12.63 -26.12 0.19
N ALA A 12 11.56 -26.91 0.24
CA ALA A 12 10.24 -26.50 -0.16
C ALA A 12 9.73 -25.48 0.88
N ILE A 13 10.22 -24.25 0.78
CA ILE A 13 9.44 -23.10 1.26
C ILE A 13 8.22 -23.10 0.32
N PRO A 14 6.98 -23.26 0.81
CA PRO A 14 5.81 -23.11 -0.04
C PRO A 14 5.92 -21.74 -0.69
N GLY A 15 6.00 -21.75 -2.02
CA GLY A 15 6.25 -20.59 -2.83
C GLY A 15 5.18 -19.53 -2.58
N VAL A 16 5.50 -18.58 -1.73
CA VAL A 16 5.02 -17.22 -1.94
C VAL A 16 5.78 -16.79 -3.19
N VAL A 17 5.13 -16.87 -4.35
CA VAL A 17 5.50 -16.02 -5.48
C VAL A 17 5.36 -14.61 -4.93
N LEU A 18 6.46 -14.10 -4.37
CA LEU A 18 6.51 -12.81 -3.73
C LEU A 18 6.37 -11.79 -4.83
N ALA A 19 5.16 -11.25 -5.00
CA ALA A 19 4.86 -10.00 -5.68
C ALA A 19 6.08 -9.07 -5.68
N ASP A 20 6.50 -8.63 -6.86
CA ASP A 20 7.78 -7.98 -7.07
C ASP A 20 7.60 -6.46 -7.17
N ALA A 21 7.99 -5.74 -6.12
CA ALA A 21 7.94 -4.28 -6.15
C ALA A 21 8.80 -3.68 -7.28
N GLY A 22 9.77 -4.46 -7.80
CA GLY A 22 10.56 -4.19 -9.00
C GLY A 22 9.77 -3.92 -10.27
N ASN A 23 8.54 -4.42 -10.36
CA ASN A 23 7.67 -4.21 -11.52
C ASN A 23 6.34 -3.52 -11.16
N GLY A 24 6.18 -3.05 -9.92
CA GLY A 24 4.95 -2.42 -9.44
C GLY A 24 3.93 -3.40 -8.84
N ASP A 25 4.23 -4.70 -8.76
CA ASP A 25 3.40 -5.70 -8.09
C ASP A 25 3.70 -5.74 -6.58
N PHE A 26 2.67 -5.65 -5.76
CA PHE A 26 2.76 -5.84 -4.32
C PHE A 26 1.50 -6.52 -3.81
N MET A 27 1.69 -7.56 -3.00
CA MET A 27 0.60 -8.29 -2.34
C MET A 27 -0.49 -8.83 -3.29
N GLY A 28 -0.14 -9.09 -4.56
CA GLY A 28 -1.06 -9.59 -5.60
C GLY A 28 -1.83 -8.50 -6.35
N TYR A 29 -1.40 -7.24 -6.25
CA TYR A 29 -1.97 -6.10 -6.95
C TYR A 29 -0.88 -5.31 -7.65
N GLN A 30 -1.24 -4.65 -8.74
CA GLN A 30 -0.31 -3.93 -9.59
C GLN A 30 -0.61 -2.42 -9.57
N LEU A 31 0.43 -1.60 -9.41
CA LEU A 31 0.29 -0.16 -9.58
C LEU A 31 -0.11 0.19 -11.02
N GLY A 32 -1.06 1.11 -11.17
CA GLY A 32 -1.62 1.53 -12.46
C GLY A 32 -2.76 0.66 -12.98
N ASP A 33 -2.98 -0.53 -12.41
CA ASP A 33 -4.11 -1.36 -12.79
C ASP A 33 -5.43 -0.81 -12.22
N GLN A 34 -6.53 -1.15 -12.90
CA GLN A 34 -7.88 -0.83 -12.43
C GLN A 34 -8.35 -1.92 -11.46
N TYR A 35 -8.62 -1.53 -10.22
CA TYR A 35 -9.20 -2.45 -9.24
C TYR A 35 -10.59 -2.92 -9.67
N GLN A 36 -10.78 -4.24 -9.68
CA GLN A 36 -12.07 -4.84 -10.00
C GLN A 36 -12.88 -5.00 -8.72
N ARG A 37 -14.00 -4.27 -8.61
CA ARG A 37 -14.90 -4.41 -7.44
C ARG A 37 -15.60 -5.76 -7.46
N GLY A 38 -15.50 -6.47 -6.34
CA GLY A 38 -16.34 -7.62 -6.03
C GLY A 38 -17.65 -7.22 -5.36
N ARG A 39 -18.42 -8.23 -4.95
CA ARG A 39 -19.70 -8.01 -4.25
C ARG A 39 -19.52 -7.44 -2.85
N ASP A 40 -18.39 -7.74 -2.22
CA ASP A 40 -18.11 -7.42 -0.83
C ASP A 40 -17.01 -6.36 -0.70
N THR A 41 -16.81 -5.56 -1.76
CA THR A 41 -15.78 -4.52 -1.77
C THR A 41 -16.09 -3.50 -0.70
N ARG A 42 -15.21 -3.44 0.30
CA ARG A 42 -15.24 -2.42 1.36
C ARG A 42 -14.34 -1.27 0.96
N GLN A 43 -14.90 -0.06 0.93
CA GLN A 43 -14.17 1.14 0.57
C GLN A 43 -14.57 2.34 1.43
N GLN A 44 -13.65 3.29 1.58
CA GLN A 44 -13.86 4.58 2.22
C GLN A 44 -13.22 5.67 1.36
N THR A 45 -13.82 6.85 1.35
CA THR A 45 -13.23 8.01 0.68
C THR A 45 -12.16 8.64 1.58
N SER A 46 -10.95 8.82 1.05
CA SER A 46 -9.86 9.50 1.74
C SER A 46 -10.11 11.01 1.82
N THR A 47 -9.32 11.71 2.64
CA THR A 47 -9.34 13.18 2.70
C THR A 47 -8.98 13.82 1.36
N THR A 48 -8.24 13.11 0.52
CA THR A 48 -7.88 13.55 -0.82
C THR A 48 -8.92 13.17 -1.86
N GLY A 49 -10.09 12.62 -1.52
CA GLY A 49 -11.14 12.23 -2.47
C GLY A 49 -10.90 10.90 -3.19
N ASN A 50 -9.78 10.22 -2.92
CA ASN A 50 -9.48 8.90 -3.47
C ASN A 50 -10.22 7.80 -2.69
N LEU A 51 -10.24 6.59 -3.20
CA LEU A 51 -10.83 5.43 -2.52
C LEU A 51 -9.76 4.61 -1.82
N LEU A 52 -9.88 4.49 -0.50
CA LEU A 52 -9.19 3.49 0.29
C LEU A 52 -10.02 2.21 0.29
N ILE A 53 -9.51 1.15 -0.33
CA ILE A 53 -10.21 -0.12 -0.55
C ILE A 53 -9.53 -1.22 0.26
N SER A 54 -10.29 -2.00 1.03
CA SER A 54 -9.77 -3.23 1.64
C SER A 54 -9.73 -4.33 0.58
N ALA A 55 -8.54 -4.86 0.32
CA ALA A 55 -8.30 -5.83 -0.74
C ALA A 55 -9.00 -7.17 -0.46
N GLU A 56 -9.74 -7.71 -1.44
CA GLU A 56 -10.55 -8.91 -1.25
C GLU A 56 -9.74 -10.22 -1.30
N GLN A 57 -8.73 -10.31 -2.17
CA GLN A 57 -7.94 -11.53 -2.38
C GLN A 57 -6.42 -11.25 -2.36
N PRO A 58 -5.87 -10.69 -1.27
CA PRO A 58 -4.45 -10.36 -1.22
C PRO A 58 -3.57 -11.61 -1.14
N VAL A 59 -2.45 -11.58 -1.86
CA VAL A 59 -1.36 -12.56 -1.75
C VAL A 59 -0.34 -12.01 -0.75
N LYS A 60 -0.56 -12.26 0.54
CA LYS A 60 0.23 -11.68 1.63
C LYS A 60 0.85 -12.72 2.55
N PRO A 61 1.98 -12.40 3.22
CA PRO A 61 2.48 -13.19 4.33
C PRO A 61 1.43 -13.39 5.44
N GLY A 62 1.52 -14.52 6.15
CA GLY A 62 0.54 -14.89 7.18
C GLY A 62 0.52 -13.98 8.41
N ASP A 63 1.58 -13.20 8.63
CA ASP A 63 1.73 -12.24 9.74
C ASP A 63 1.28 -10.81 9.38
N ILE A 64 0.77 -10.58 8.18
CA ILE A 64 0.13 -9.33 7.77
C ILE A 64 -1.38 -9.48 7.93
N ALA A 65 -2.04 -8.59 8.69
CA ALA A 65 -3.48 -8.63 8.89
C ALA A 65 -4.24 -8.16 7.65
N GLU A 66 -3.91 -6.96 7.15
CA GLU A 66 -4.70 -6.28 6.12
C GLU A 66 -3.83 -5.86 4.93
N VAL A 67 -4.43 -5.89 3.73
CA VAL A 67 -3.92 -5.21 2.54
C VAL A 67 -4.97 -4.20 2.08
N THR A 68 -4.54 -2.97 1.81
CA THR A 68 -5.39 -1.88 1.35
C THR A 68 -4.86 -1.29 0.05
N LEU A 69 -5.75 -0.73 -0.76
CA LEU A 69 -5.41 -0.08 -2.01
C LEU A 69 -5.88 1.38 -1.93
N LEU A 70 -5.05 2.31 -2.37
CA LEU A 70 -5.50 3.67 -2.67
C LEU A 70 -5.67 3.80 -4.17
N ALA A 71 -6.91 3.97 -4.60
CA ALA A 71 -7.29 4.07 -6.01
C ALA A 71 -7.98 5.40 -6.31
N THR A 72 -7.93 5.83 -7.56
CA THR A 72 -8.76 6.95 -8.05
C THR A 72 -10.26 6.61 -7.90
N ALA A 73 -11.10 7.64 -7.81
CA ALA A 73 -12.50 7.47 -7.40
C ALA A 73 -13.38 6.85 -8.50
N GLU A 74 -13.17 7.29 -9.73
CA GLU A 74 -14.00 6.93 -10.88
C GLU A 74 -13.44 5.70 -11.61
N THR A 75 -12.16 5.76 -11.96
CA THR A 75 -11.51 4.72 -12.79
C THR A 75 -10.94 3.56 -11.99
N LEU A 76 -10.84 3.71 -10.65
CA LEU A 76 -10.27 2.72 -9.75
C LEU A 76 -8.81 2.35 -10.08
N THR A 77 -8.07 3.28 -10.68
CA THR A 77 -6.65 3.12 -10.97
C THR A 77 -5.85 3.14 -9.65
N ILE A 78 -5.16 2.04 -9.36
CA ILE A 78 -4.38 1.85 -8.13
C ILE A 78 -3.11 2.71 -8.17
N GLY A 79 -2.95 3.60 -7.18
CA GLY A 79 -1.74 4.41 -7.01
C GLY A 79 -0.86 3.95 -5.85
N TYR A 80 -1.43 3.26 -4.87
CA TYR A 80 -0.72 2.73 -3.72
C TYR A 80 -1.30 1.39 -3.29
N ILE A 81 -0.42 0.51 -2.85
CA ILE A 81 -0.74 -0.80 -2.28
C ILE A 81 -0.12 -0.87 -0.89
N GLY A 82 -0.95 -0.93 0.14
CA GLY A 82 -0.54 -1.00 1.54
C GLY A 82 -0.73 -2.40 2.12
N ALA A 83 0.16 -2.78 3.03
CA ALA A 83 0.04 -3.95 3.89
C ALA A 83 0.24 -3.49 5.34
N SER A 84 -0.61 -3.94 6.26
CA SER A 84 -0.60 -3.48 7.64
C SER A 84 -0.75 -4.62 8.64
N GLN A 85 -0.12 -4.44 9.80
CA GLN A 85 -0.28 -5.27 10.99
C GLN A 85 -0.37 -4.39 12.22
N TRP A 86 -1.29 -4.70 13.14
CA TRP A 86 -1.42 -4.05 14.44
C TRP A 86 -0.83 -4.93 15.53
N LEU A 87 -0.08 -4.31 16.42
CA LEU A 87 0.73 -4.94 17.45
C LEU A 87 0.47 -4.22 18.77
N ALA A 88 0.41 -4.97 19.86
CA ALA A 88 0.03 -4.42 21.16
C ALA A 88 1.08 -3.45 21.69
N THR A 89 2.36 -3.69 21.36
CA THR A 89 3.47 -2.91 21.89
C THR A 89 4.39 -2.34 20.81
N GLU A 90 5.06 -1.23 21.15
CA GLU A 90 6.11 -0.65 20.31
C GLU A 90 7.24 -1.63 20.02
N ALA A 91 7.61 -2.45 21.02
CA ALA A 91 8.70 -3.42 20.92
C ALA A 91 8.42 -4.46 19.82
N GLU A 92 7.21 -5.02 19.80
CA GLU A 92 6.75 -5.96 18.77
C GLU A 92 6.75 -5.31 17.39
N ALA A 93 6.28 -4.06 17.30
CA ALA A 93 6.26 -3.30 16.04
C ALA A 93 7.66 -3.03 15.49
N ARG A 94 8.62 -2.72 16.36
CA ARG A 94 10.03 -2.56 15.99
C ARG A 94 10.68 -3.88 15.58
N GLU A 95 10.36 -4.98 16.26
CA GLU A 95 10.86 -6.30 15.89
C GLU A 95 10.36 -6.71 14.49
N MET A 96 9.07 -6.55 14.23
CA MET A 96 8.48 -6.81 12.91
C MET A 96 9.07 -5.89 11.84
N GLY A 97 9.20 -4.59 12.14
CA GLY A 97 9.81 -3.61 11.24
C GLY A 97 11.24 -3.98 10.84
N ARG A 98 12.07 -4.40 11.81
CA ARG A 98 13.43 -4.87 11.53
C ARG A 98 13.45 -6.11 10.64
N ARG A 99 12.61 -7.10 10.95
CA ARG A 99 12.50 -8.34 10.16
C ARG A 99 12.16 -8.05 8.70
N TYR A 100 11.15 -7.21 8.47
CA TYR A 100 10.74 -6.84 7.11
C TYR A 100 11.76 -5.95 6.41
N PHE A 101 12.44 -5.05 7.14
CA PHE A 101 13.53 -4.26 6.58
C PHE A 101 14.67 -5.16 6.07
N GLU A 102 15.14 -6.11 6.88
CA GLU A 102 16.19 -7.06 6.50
C GLU A 102 15.78 -7.93 5.31
N LEU A 103 14.53 -8.41 5.29
CA LEU A 103 13.99 -9.19 4.18
C LEU A 103 13.96 -8.37 2.89
N LEU A 104 13.48 -7.13 2.94
CA LEU A 104 13.36 -6.26 1.77
C LEU A 104 14.70 -5.78 1.28
N GLN A 105 15.65 -5.50 2.17
CA GLN A 105 17.03 -5.19 1.81
C GLN A 105 17.70 -6.36 1.11
N ALA A 106 17.46 -7.59 1.57
CA ALA A 106 17.97 -8.78 0.90
C ALA A 106 17.29 -9.03 -0.46
N LYS A 107 16.00 -8.72 -0.58
CA LYS A 107 15.24 -8.89 -1.83
C LYS A 107 15.58 -7.83 -2.88
N TYR A 108 15.84 -6.60 -2.44
CA TYR A 108 16.09 -5.44 -3.29
C TYR A 108 17.46 -4.80 -2.96
N PRO A 109 18.57 -5.52 -3.18
CA PRO A 109 19.90 -5.04 -2.77
C PRO A 109 20.33 -3.76 -3.49
N ASP A 110 19.79 -3.51 -4.68
CA ASP A 110 20.12 -2.34 -5.51
C ASP A 110 19.20 -1.13 -5.27
N TRP A 111 18.20 -1.26 -4.40
CA TRP A 111 17.31 -0.14 -4.08
C TRP A 111 17.95 0.71 -2.99
N PRO A 112 18.42 1.94 -3.29
CA PRO A 112 18.94 2.83 -2.26
C PRO A 112 17.92 3.06 -1.16
N TYR A 113 18.37 2.95 0.08
CA TYR A 113 17.63 3.44 1.23
C TYR A 113 17.74 4.97 1.23
N GLY A 114 16.61 5.67 1.13
CA GLY A 114 16.61 7.10 0.78
C GLY A 114 16.46 8.05 1.96
N TRP A 115 15.50 7.77 2.83
CA TRP A 115 14.94 8.65 3.85
C TRP A 115 14.57 7.85 5.09
N GLU A 116 15.06 8.33 6.23
CA GLU A 116 14.64 7.90 7.54
C GLU A 116 13.80 9.03 8.15
N VAL A 117 12.56 8.76 8.51
CA VAL A 117 11.79 9.67 9.37
C VAL A 117 12.01 9.25 10.80
N MET A 118 12.39 10.20 11.64
CA MET A 118 12.56 9.99 13.07
C MET A 118 11.38 10.59 13.85
N ASP A 119 11.00 9.95 14.95
CA ASP A 119 10.06 10.50 15.91
C ASP A 119 10.73 11.57 16.82
N ALA A 120 9.94 12.17 17.72
CA ALA A 120 10.43 13.16 18.68
C ALA A 120 11.49 12.60 19.68
N ARG A 121 11.62 11.28 19.77
CA ARG A 121 12.60 10.58 20.60
C ARG A 121 13.82 10.13 19.79
N MET A 122 13.95 10.59 18.54
CA MET A 122 15.01 10.24 17.59
C MET A 122 15.04 8.76 17.20
N ASN A 123 13.93 8.05 17.34
CA ASN A 123 13.83 6.70 16.81
C ASN A 123 13.41 6.75 15.35
N VAL A 124 14.04 5.92 14.51
CA VAL A 124 13.55 5.68 13.15
C VAL A 124 12.16 5.06 13.21
N VAL A 125 11.21 5.69 12.53
CA VAL A 125 9.80 5.27 12.43
C VAL A 125 9.33 5.12 10.99
N GLU A 126 10.11 5.58 10.01
CA GLU A 126 9.86 5.32 8.59
C GLU A 126 11.18 5.11 7.88
N VAL A 127 11.22 4.15 6.97
CA VAL A 127 12.31 3.93 6.02
C VAL A 127 11.74 3.69 4.64
N ASN A 128 12.43 4.13 3.60
CA ASN A 128 12.05 3.84 2.21
C ASN A 128 13.19 3.18 1.41
N PHE A 129 12.77 2.35 0.47
CA PHE A 129 13.56 1.80 -0.60
C PHE A 129 13.07 2.45 -1.89
N ASN A 130 13.98 3.10 -2.62
CA ASN A 130 13.64 3.83 -3.84
C ASN A 130 14.26 3.13 -5.05
N SER A 131 13.47 2.88 -6.08
CA SER A 131 13.97 2.48 -7.40
C SER A 131 12.97 2.93 -8.44
N ALA A 132 13.33 3.93 -9.24
CA ALA A 132 12.40 4.52 -10.18
C ALA A 132 11.78 3.44 -11.11
N PRO A 133 10.46 3.48 -11.32
CA PRO A 133 9.49 4.52 -10.91
C PRO A 133 8.82 4.25 -9.54
N TYR A 134 9.34 3.36 -8.71
CA TYR A 134 8.68 2.85 -7.50
C TYR A 134 9.32 3.35 -6.21
N ASN A 135 8.49 3.42 -5.17
CA ASN A 135 8.87 3.69 -3.78
C ASN A 135 8.20 2.65 -2.87
N LEU A 136 9.01 1.90 -2.13
CA LEU A 136 8.54 0.99 -1.09
C LEU A 136 8.88 1.57 0.27
N ARG A 137 7.87 1.81 1.10
CA ARG A 137 7.99 2.47 2.40
C ARG A 137 7.60 1.52 3.51
N LEU A 138 8.38 1.47 4.59
CA LEU A 138 8.02 0.80 5.84
C LEU A 138 7.80 1.87 6.90
N ARG A 139 6.75 1.75 7.69
CA ARG A 139 6.41 2.76 8.70
C ARG A 139 5.84 2.13 9.96
N LEU A 140 6.24 2.67 11.10
CA LEU A 140 5.69 2.44 12.44
C LEU A 140 4.91 3.67 12.88
N THR A 141 3.66 3.48 13.28
CA THR A 141 2.81 4.55 13.81
C THR A 141 1.94 4.04 14.95
N GLU A 142 1.66 4.89 15.93
CA GLU A 142 0.51 4.67 16.82
C GLU A 142 -0.79 4.79 16.01
N ASP A 143 -1.73 3.89 16.23
CA ASP A 143 -3.02 3.83 15.53
C ASP A 143 -4.11 3.31 16.47
N GLN A 144 -5.38 3.51 16.11
CA GLN A 144 -6.50 2.86 16.79
C GLN A 144 -7.03 1.69 15.97
N HIS A 145 -7.10 0.52 16.58
CA HIS A 145 -7.62 -0.68 15.95
C HIS A 145 -8.53 -1.42 16.92
N GLU A 146 -9.74 -1.77 16.46
CA GLU A 146 -10.77 -2.43 17.29
C GLU A 146 -11.08 -1.73 18.63
N GLY A 147 -10.88 -0.41 18.70
CA GLY A 147 -11.13 0.40 19.89
C GLY A 147 -9.95 0.48 20.87
N GLU A 148 -8.82 -0.14 20.54
CA GLU A 148 -7.59 -0.11 21.33
C GLU A 148 -6.51 0.74 20.66
N ASN A 149 -5.70 1.44 21.47
CA ASN A 149 -4.50 2.09 20.97
C ASN A 149 -3.42 1.03 20.77
N MET A 150 -2.96 0.89 19.53
CA MET A 150 -1.99 -0.13 19.12
C MET A 150 -0.87 0.51 18.29
N TRP A 151 0.20 -0.26 18.07
CA TRP A 151 1.23 0.09 17.11
C TRP A 151 0.94 -0.57 15.77
N ARG A 152 0.84 0.23 14.72
CA ARG A 152 0.71 -0.25 13.35
C ARG A 152 2.08 -0.29 12.68
N PHE A 153 2.48 -1.48 12.26
CA PHE A 153 3.48 -1.66 11.23
C PHE A 153 2.79 -1.62 9.86
N SER A 154 3.36 -0.89 8.92
CA SER A 154 2.85 -0.81 7.55
C SER A 154 3.97 -0.84 6.52
N MET A 155 3.68 -1.46 5.38
CA MET A 155 4.48 -1.41 4.17
C MET A 155 3.62 -0.87 3.04
N THR A 156 4.13 0.08 2.27
CA THR A 156 3.39 0.66 1.14
C THR A 156 4.26 0.73 -0.09
N LEU A 157 3.82 0.08 -1.16
CA LEU A 157 4.33 0.32 -2.50
C LEU A 157 3.51 1.43 -3.15
N GLY A 158 4.19 2.41 -3.75
CA GLY A 158 3.59 3.45 -4.56
C GLY A 158 4.55 3.92 -5.64
N TRP A 159 4.11 4.88 -6.45
CA TRP A 159 4.98 5.59 -7.36
C TRP A 159 6.01 6.42 -6.58
N LEU A 160 7.21 6.54 -7.13
CA LEU A 160 8.26 7.37 -6.56
C LEU A 160 7.80 8.84 -6.57
N PRO A 161 7.83 9.55 -5.43
CA PRO A 161 7.42 10.95 -5.40
C PRO A 161 8.18 11.81 -6.41
N GLY A 162 7.44 12.59 -7.21
CA GLY A 162 7.98 13.42 -8.28
C GLY A 162 8.32 12.68 -9.58
N SER A 163 8.03 11.37 -9.67
CA SER A 163 8.12 10.62 -10.93
C SER A 163 6.95 10.97 -11.86
N ALA A 164 7.14 10.78 -13.17
CA ALA A 164 6.11 11.06 -14.17
C ALA A 164 4.84 10.22 -13.92
N GLU A 165 4.99 8.99 -13.44
CA GLU A 165 3.92 8.07 -13.09
C GLU A 165 3.12 8.58 -11.89
N GLU A 166 3.80 9.08 -10.86
CA GLU A 166 3.16 9.68 -9.68
C GLU A 166 2.40 10.95 -10.06
N GLU A 167 2.98 11.80 -10.90
CA GLU A 167 2.31 13.01 -11.39
C GLU A 167 1.09 12.68 -12.26
N ALA A 168 1.21 11.72 -13.17
CA ALA A 168 0.11 11.29 -14.03
C ALA A 168 -1.07 10.76 -13.22
N TRP A 169 -0.79 9.85 -12.26
CA TRP A 169 -1.83 9.30 -11.38
C TRP A 169 -2.48 10.39 -10.53
N ARG A 170 -1.69 11.31 -9.97
CA ARG A 170 -2.20 12.41 -9.15
C ARG A 170 -3.07 13.38 -9.96
N ASN A 171 -2.65 13.72 -11.18
CA ASN A 171 -3.42 14.60 -12.06
C ASN A 171 -4.76 13.95 -12.44
N GLN A 172 -4.75 12.66 -12.77
CA GLN A 172 -5.98 11.90 -13.01
C GLN A 172 -6.91 11.92 -11.79
N ALA A 173 -6.39 11.65 -10.60
CA ALA A 173 -7.17 11.70 -9.36
C ALA A 173 -7.82 13.08 -9.13
N ILE A 174 -7.08 14.17 -9.40
CA ILE A 174 -7.58 15.54 -9.27
C ILE A 174 -8.69 15.83 -10.29
N ASP A 175 -8.48 15.45 -11.56
CA ASP A 175 -9.44 15.68 -12.63
C ASP A 175 -10.78 14.97 -12.34
N GLU A 176 -10.73 13.72 -11.88
CA GLU A 176 -11.91 12.95 -11.48
C GLU A 176 -12.70 13.65 -10.36
N GLN A 177 -12.01 14.17 -9.35
CA GLN A 177 -12.66 14.89 -8.25
C GLN A 177 -13.27 16.23 -8.67
N ILE A 178 -12.63 16.94 -9.60
CA ILE A 178 -13.18 18.18 -10.14
C ILE A 178 -14.45 17.87 -10.93
N ALA A 179 -14.45 16.81 -11.74
CA ALA A 179 -15.61 16.38 -12.50
C ALA A 179 -16.79 16.02 -11.56
N GLU A 180 -16.54 15.21 -10.53
CA GLU A 180 -17.57 14.82 -9.54
C GLU A 180 -18.19 16.04 -8.83
N LYS A 181 -17.36 17.01 -8.44
CA LYS A 181 -17.83 18.26 -7.81
C LYS A 181 -18.66 19.12 -8.74
N LEU A 182 -18.29 19.19 -10.03
CA LEU A 182 -19.04 19.95 -11.03
C LEU A 182 -20.41 19.31 -11.27
N ASP A 183 -20.47 17.99 -11.40
CA ASP A 183 -21.74 17.26 -11.58
C ASP A 183 -22.64 17.42 -10.36
N THR A 184 -22.10 17.26 -9.16
CA THR A 184 -22.84 17.48 -7.91
C THR A 184 -23.41 18.90 -7.83
N ARG A 185 -22.60 19.91 -8.19
CA ARG A 185 -23.05 21.31 -8.22
C ARG A 185 -24.18 21.52 -9.23
N GLN A 186 -24.08 20.94 -10.42
CA GLN A 186 -25.13 21.05 -11.44
C GLN A 186 -26.43 20.39 -10.98
N GLU A 187 -26.36 19.22 -10.34
CA GLU A 187 -27.54 18.57 -9.77
C GLU A 187 -28.22 19.41 -8.69
N LEU A 188 -27.43 20.01 -7.80
CA LEU A 188 -27.96 20.89 -6.74
C LEU A 188 -28.67 22.11 -7.33
N LEU A 189 -28.09 22.73 -8.36
CA LEU A 189 -28.71 23.85 -9.07
C LEU A 189 -30.04 23.44 -9.73
N LYS A 190 -30.07 22.28 -10.41
CA LYS A 190 -31.31 21.73 -10.98
C LYS A 190 -32.38 21.45 -9.91
N LYS A 191 -31.99 20.88 -8.76
CA LYS A 191 -32.90 20.59 -7.64
C LYS A 191 -33.43 21.87 -6.97
N SER A 192 -32.62 22.93 -6.89
CA SER A 192 -33.07 24.22 -6.36
C SER A 192 -34.05 24.94 -7.29
N ASP A 193 -33.85 24.84 -8.61
CA ASP A 193 -34.71 25.48 -9.60
C ASP A 193 -36.12 24.85 -9.61
N VAL A 194 -36.22 23.52 -9.43
CA VAL A 194 -37.49 22.78 -9.35
C VAL A 194 -38.30 23.08 -8.08
N ARG A 195 -37.66 23.49 -6.98
CA ARG A 195 -38.35 23.85 -5.71
C ARG A 195 -38.80 25.31 -5.65
N GLY A 196 -38.45 26.12 -6.65
CA GLY A 196 -38.84 27.53 -6.78
C GLY A 196 -40.09 27.78 -7.62
N LEU A 197 -40.75 26.72 -8.10
CA LEU A 197 -42.05 26.73 -8.81
C LEU A 197 -43.13 26.10 -7.92
#